data_AF-A0A1J3ISH4-F1
#
_entry.id   AF-A0A1J3ISH4-F1
#
_cell.length_a   1.000
_cell.length_b   1.000
_cell.length_c   1.000
_cell.angle_alpha   90.00
_cell.angle_beta   90.00
_cell.angle_gamma   90.00
#
_symmetry.space_group_name_H-M   'P 1'
#
loop_
_entity.id
_entity.type
_entity.pdbx_description
1 polymer ?
#
loop_
_entity_poly.entity_id
_entity_poly.type
_entity_poly.pdbx_seq_one_letter_code
_entity_poly.pdbx_strand_id
1 'polypeptide(L)'
;AAVQEFRKSNKISQDSKIGIVLSPMWFEPYDSTSPADKEAVKRALALELDWYLDPVIHGDYPEKMKKQAGNKLPSFTTEQSKMLRNSSDFIGINYYTGRYVAHLPYVDPARPRFKTDQQLEWRVTNHSNHLMGPKEDRGIILSVPEGLRKVLNYIKDKYNNPTVYIKENGVNDYDDGTKSREEILTDTFRIQYLEDHLRQLHKAIIEDGCDVRGYYTWSLLDNFEWEHGYSTRFGLYYVDYDNNLERYAKDSVYWFKQFLDRHVVKSAEESKEEEEVRDMSLERSRKEGSNKTLDNSEAFETSVGSIIYLMTNTSRREEEESDRCTFEIPYNRLDLSLGSHTSFGL
;
A
#
# COMPACT_ATOMS: atom_id res chain seq x y z
N ALA A 1 17.75 -19.62 0.65
CA ALA A 1 18.68 -20.18 -0.37
C ALA A 1 18.91 -19.19 -1.50
N ALA A 2 17.88 -18.82 -2.29
CA ALA A 2 18.00 -17.87 -3.40
C ALA A 2 18.71 -16.55 -3.02
N VAL A 3 18.36 -15.96 -1.87
CA VAL A 3 18.99 -14.74 -1.35
C VAL A 3 20.49 -14.91 -1.09
N GLN A 4 20.93 -16.07 -0.60
CA GLN A 4 22.36 -16.33 -0.39
C GLN A 4 23.10 -16.45 -1.72
N GLU A 5 22.50 -17.11 -2.72
CA GLU A 5 23.10 -17.20 -4.06
C GLU A 5 23.15 -15.83 -4.73
N PHE A 6 22.09 -15.02 -4.59
CA PHE A 6 22.06 -13.62 -5.03
C PHE A 6 23.23 -12.83 -4.40
N ARG A 7 23.39 -12.89 -3.07
CA ARG A 7 24.43 -12.16 -2.34
C ARG A 7 25.86 -12.67 -2.59
N LYS A 8 26.03 -13.94 -3.00
CA LYS A 8 27.35 -14.51 -3.35
C LYS A 8 27.76 -14.26 -4.80
N SER A 9 26.81 -13.87 -5.66
CA SER A 9 27.06 -13.73 -7.09
C SER A 9 28.01 -12.56 -7.38
N ASN A 10 29.15 -12.87 -8.00
CA ASN A 10 30.10 -11.85 -8.48
C ASN A 10 29.65 -11.13 -9.77
N LYS A 11 28.50 -11.54 -10.34
CA LYS A 11 27.92 -10.92 -11.54
C LYS A 11 26.91 -9.82 -11.23
N ILE A 12 26.54 -9.68 -9.96
CA ILE A 12 25.53 -8.72 -9.51
C ILE A 12 26.25 -7.54 -8.86
N SER A 13 25.74 -6.34 -9.11
CA SER A 13 26.30 -5.13 -8.51
C SER A 13 26.10 -5.14 -6.99
N GLN A 14 27.05 -4.55 -6.26
CA GLN A 14 27.04 -4.54 -4.79
C GLN A 14 25.87 -3.75 -4.18
N ASP A 15 25.25 -2.87 -4.96
CA ASP A 15 24.06 -2.08 -4.58
C ASP A 15 22.73 -2.77 -4.90
N SER A 16 22.76 -3.94 -5.54
CA SER A 16 21.55 -4.66 -5.93
C SER A 16 20.84 -5.21 -4.70
N LYS A 17 19.51 -5.09 -4.70
CA LYS A 17 18.65 -5.51 -3.59
C LYS A 17 17.75 -6.66 -4.00
N ILE A 18 17.48 -7.58 -3.07
CA ILE A 18 16.50 -8.65 -3.20
C ILE A 18 15.52 -8.60 -2.02
N GLY A 19 14.24 -8.87 -2.28
CA GLY A 19 13.23 -8.85 -1.24
C GLY A 19 12.06 -9.76 -1.51
N ILE A 20 11.22 -9.95 -0.49
CA ILE A 20 9.95 -10.65 -0.57
C ILE A 20 8.82 -9.67 -0.86
N VAL A 21 7.79 -10.12 -1.59
CA VAL A 21 6.56 -9.35 -1.84
C VAL A 21 5.38 -10.08 -1.21
N LEU A 22 4.58 -9.38 -0.42
CA LEU A 22 3.41 -9.91 0.28
C LEU A 22 2.14 -9.21 -0.21
N SER A 23 1.00 -9.90 -0.15
CA SER A 23 -0.30 -9.37 -0.59
C SER A 23 -1.32 -9.26 0.55
N PRO A 24 -1.04 -8.47 1.60
CA PRO A 24 -1.89 -8.43 2.79
C PRO A 24 -3.19 -7.66 2.53
N MET A 25 -4.26 -8.08 3.20
CA MET A 25 -5.39 -7.21 3.50
C MET A 25 -5.20 -6.50 4.84
N TRP A 26 -5.91 -5.39 5.02
CA TRP A 26 -6.12 -4.83 6.35
C TRP A 26 -7.36 -5.45 7.02
N PHE A 27 -7.37 -5.56 8.35
CA PHE A 27 -8.52 -6.08 9.09
C PHE A 27 -8.98 -5.19 10.23
N GLU A 28 -10.29 -5.12 10.39
CA GLU A 28 -10.96 -4.48 11.53
C GLU A 28 -11.87 -5.50 12.23
N PRO A 29 -12.14 -5.36 13.54
CA PRO A 29 -13.05 -6.27 14.23
C PRO A 29 -14.49 -6.09 13.71
N TYR A 30 -15.23 -7.19 13.52
CA TYR A 30 -16.65 -7.15 13.14
C TYR A 30 -17.50 -6.41 14.18
N ASP A 31 -17.25 -6.65 15.46
CA ASP A 31 -17.71 -5.82 16.57
C ASP A 31 -16.50 -5.21 17.31
N SER A 32 -16.35 -3.89 17.24
CA SER A 32 -15.27 -3.15 17.91
C SER A 32 -15.32 -3.21 19.43
N THR A 33 -16.43 -3.65 20.03
CA THR A 33 -16.55 -3.86 21.47
C THR A 33 -16.16 -5.28 21.89
N SER A 34 -16.17 -6.25 20.96
CA SER A 34 -15.84 -7.65 21.21
C SER A 34 -14.32 -7.88 21.37
N PRO A 35 -13.84 -8.33 22.55
CA PRO A 35 -12.44 -8.70 22.72
C PRO A 35 -12.04 -9.89 21.83
N ALA A 36 -12.97 -10.79 21.54
CA ALA A 36 -12.72 -11.96 20.70
C ALA A 36 -12.43 -11.56 19.24
N ASP A 37 -13.17 -10.58 18.72
CA ASP A 37 -12.96 -10.06 17.36
C ASP A 37 -11.66 -9.28 17.26
N LYS A 38 -11.29 -8.51 18.29
CA LYS A 38 -9.97 -7.87 18.37
C LYS A 38 -8.82 -8.87 18.34
N GLU A 39 -8.95 -10.00 19.06
CA GLU A 39 -7.97 -11.08 18.95
C GLU A 39 -8.00 -11.80 17.60
N ALA A 40 -9.16 -11.85 16.93
CA ALA A 40 -9.28 -12.36 15.57
C ALA A 40 -8.51 -11.51 14.56
N VAL A 41 -8.55 -10.16 14.68
CA VAL A 41 -7.73 -9.24 13.87
C VAL A 41 -6.24 -9.59 14.01
N LYS A 42 -5.77 -9.81 15.24
CA LYS A 42 -4.36 -10.19 15.47
C LYS A 42 -4.00 -11.55 14.86
N ARG A 43 -4.94 -12.51 14.80
CA ARG A 43 -4.72 -13.80 14.11
C ARG A 43 -4.69 -13.62 12.59
N ALA A 44 -5.56 -12.76 12.04
CA ALA A 44 -5.61 -12.46 10.62
C ALA A 44 -4.31 -11.78 10.14
N LEU A 45 -3.85 -10.74 10.85
CA LEU A 45 -2.57 -10.08 10.54
C LEU A 45 -1.37 -11.01 10.69
N ALA A 46 -1.40 -11.92 11.68
CA ALA A 46 -0.35 -12.92 11.82
C ALA A 46 -0.23 -13.85 10.61
N LEU A 47 -1.35 -14.16 9.96
CA LEU A 47 -1.35 -14.97 8.75
C LEU A 47 -0.93 -14.17 7.51
N GLU A 48 -1.46 -12.96 7.31
CA GLU A 48 -1.20 -12.15 6.11
C GLU A 48 0.22 -11.59 6.08
N LEU A 49 0.78 -11.23 7.24
CA LEU A 49 2.08 -10.55 7.35
C LEU A 49 3.09 -11.37 8.13
N ASP A 50 2.79 -11.68 9.40
CA ASP A 50 3.80 -12.23 10.31
C ASP A 50 4.33 -13.58 9.86
N TRP A 51 3.48 -14.42 9.25
CA TRP A 51 3.87 -15.73 8.71
C TRP A 51 5.11 -15.63 7.83
N TYR A 52 5.22 -14.57 7.04
CA TYR A 52 6.30 -14.39 6.09
C TYR A 52 7.40 -13.48 6.66
N LEU A 53 7.03 -12.43 7.38
CA LEU A 53 7.98 -11.43 7.88
C LEU A 53 8.79 -11.91 9.09
N ASP A 54 8.18 -12.61 10.05
CA ASP A 54 8.92 -13.13 11.20
C ASP A 54 10.03 -14.11 10.76
N PRO A 55 9.81 -15.06 9.83
CA PRO A 55 10.90 -15.87 9.32
C PRO A 55 11.98 -15.04 8.62
N VAL A 56 11.61 -14.11 7.73
CA VAL A 56 12.59 -13.37 6.92
C VAL A 56 13.41 -12.35 7.74
N ILE A 57 12.92 -11.94 8.91
CA ILE A 57 13.58 -10.97 9.80
C ILE A 57 14.20 -11.69 11.01
N HIS A 58 13.39 -12.48 11.72
CA HIS A 58 13.75 -13.12 12.98
C HIS A 58 14.19 -14.58 12.84
N GLY A 59 13.98 -15.22 11.69
CA GLY A 59 14.43 -16.58 11.40
C GLY A 59 13.54 -17.68 11.97
N ASP A 60 12.34 -17.37 12.43
CA ASP A 60 11.36 -18.36 12.88
C ASP A 60 9.93 -17.85 12.69
N TYR A 61 8.94 -18.73 12.75
CA TYR A 61 7.53 -18.37 12.65
C TYR A 61 7.02 -17.63 13.91
N PRO A 62 5.95 -16.81 13.78
CA PRO A 62 5.33 -16.18 14.93
C PRO A 62 4.78 -17.23 15.91
N GLU A 63 4.99 -17.02 17.22
CA GLU A 63 4.53 -17.92 18.28
C GLU A 63 3.03 -18.24 18.19
N LYS A 64 2.22 -17.25 17.83
CA LYS A 64 0.78 -17.39 17.65
C LYS A 64 0.44 -18.45 16.59
N MET A 65 1.18 -18.48 15.48
CA MET A 65 0.98 -19.48 14.44
C MET A 65 1.49 -20.84 14.85
N LYS A 66 2.66 -20.93 15.50
CA LYS A 66 3.19 -22.21 16.01
C LYS A 66 2.20 -22.88 16.95
N LYS A 67 1.59 -22.10 17.86
CA LYS A 67 0.54 -22.59 18.78
C LYS A 67 -0.72 -23.05 18.04
N GLN A 68 -1.12 -22.35 16.99
CA GLN A 68 -2.39 -22.59 16.30
C GLN A 68 -2.32 -23.72 15.27
N ALA A 69 -1.25 -23.77 14.49
CA ALA A 69 -1.02 -24.79 13.47
C ALA A 69 -0.43 -26.09 14.06
N GLY A 70 0.30 -26.00 15.16
CA GLY A 70 0.97 -27.14 15.79
C GLY A 70 1.82 -27.91 14.79
N ASN A 71 1.67 -29.23 14.77
CA ASN A 71 2.46 -30.14 13.92
C ASN A 71 2.21 -29.97 12.41
N LYS A 72 1.20 -29.19 11.99
CA LYS A 72 0.99 -28.85 10.57
C LYS A 72 2.02 -27.85 10.05
N LEU A 73 2.64 -27.08 10.95
CA LEU A 73 3.67 -26.09 10.62
C LEU A 73 5.05 -26.71 10.90
N PRO A 74 5.85 -27.03 9.88
CA PRO A 74 7.20 -27.58 10.10
C PRO A 74 8.08 -26.55 10.80
N SER A 75 8.98 -27.01 11.66
CA SER A 75 9.99 -26.15 12.30
C SER A 75 11.20 -25.96 11.39
N PHE A 76 11.84 -24.79 11.48
CA PHE A 76 13.14 -24.60 10.86
C PHE A 76 14.25 -25.27 11.65
N THR A 77 15.18 -25.90 10.94
CA THR A 77 16.50 -26.26 11.50
C THR A 77 17.29 -25.01 11.89
N THR A 78 18.31 -25.17 12.72
CA THR A 78 19.23 -24.08 13.10
C THR A 78 19.86 -23.42 11.87
N GLU A 79 20.25 -24.22 10.89
CA GLU A 79 20.86 -23.76 9.63
C GLU A 79 19.84 -22.95 8.82
N GLN A 80 18.62 -23.46 8.66
CA GLN A 80 17.55 -22.74 7.95
C GLN A 80 17.18 -21.43 8.63
N SER A 81 17.05 -21.42 9.96
CA SER A 81 16.77 -20.20 10.74
C SER A 81 17.84 -19.13 10.48
N LYS A 82 19.12 -19.51 10.52
CA LYS A 82 20.24 -18.60 10.20
C LYS A 82 20.20 -18.11 8.76
N MET A 83 19.80 -18.95 7.80
CA MET A 83 19.66 -18.54 6.40
C MET A 83 18.51 -17.54 6.17
N LEU A 84 17.47 -17.59 7.02
CA LEU A 84 16.27 -16.77 6.88
C LEU A 84 16.41 -15.39 7.53
N ARG A 85 17.12 -15.27 8.65
CA ARG A 85 17.32 -13.98 9.33
C ARG A 85 17.89 -12.93 8.38
N ASN A 86 17.22 -11.77 8.31
CA ASN A 86 17.59 -10.64 7.46
C ASN A 86 17.83 -11.05 5.99
N SER A 87 16.99 -11.95 5.46
CA SER A 87 17.07 -12.42 4.08
C SER A 87 16.21 -11.59 3.10
N SER A 88 15.84 -10.38 3.48
CA SER A 88 15.13 -9.42 2.63
C SER A 88 15.74 -8.03 2.83
N ASP A 89 16.16 -7.38 1.74
CA ASP A 89 16.72 -6.02 1.76
C ASP A 89 15.63 -4.93 1.72
N PHE A 90 14.41 -5.32 1.32
CA PHE A 90 13.19 -4.51 1.35
C PHE A 90 11.97 -5.42 1.50
N ILE A 91 10.80 -4.87 1.79
CA ILE A 91 9.51 -5.57 1.77
C ILE A 91 8.66 -4.98 0.64
N GLY A 92 8.20 -5.82 -0.27
CA GLY A 92 7.19 -5.44 -1.26
C GLY A 92 5.79 -5.68 -0.71
N ILE A 93 4.87 -4.75 -0.95
CA ILE A 93 3.47 -4.85 -0.56
C ILE A 93 2.56 -4.70 -1.77
N ASN A 94 1.72 -5.69 -1.97
CA ASN A 94 0.61 -5.69 -2.92
C ASN A 94 -0.67 -5.43 -2.11
N TYR A 95 -1.13 -4.19 -2.08
CA TYR A 95 -2.28 -3.82 -1.26
C TYR A 95 -3.49 -3.50 -2.14
N TYR A 96 -4.64 -4.10 -1.80
CA TYR A 96 -5.86 -3.90 -2.57
C TYR A 96 -7.09 -3.50 -1.72
N THR A 97 -7.24 -4.02 -0.50
CA THR A 97 -8.50 -3.92 0.24
C THR A 97 -8.34 -4.22 1.74
N GLY A 98 -9.40 -3.96 2.52
CA GLY A 98 -9.58 -4.52 3.87
C GLY A 98 -10.84 -5.38 4.05
N ARG A 99 -10.94 -6.08 5.18
CA ARG A 99 -12.14 -6.83 5.63
C ARG A 99 -12.43 -6.63 7.13
N TYR A 100 -13.68 -6.79 7.52
CA TYR A 100 -14.02 -7.06 8.90
C TYR A 100 -13.75 -8.53 9.24
N VAL A 101 -13.41 -8.82 10.49
CA VAL A 101 -13.23 -10.19 10.97
C VAL A 101 -13.99 -10.46 12.26
N ALA A 102 -14.74 -11.56 12.27
CA ALA A 102 -15.42 -12.07 13.46
C ALA A 102 -14.69 -13.31 13.98
N HIS A 103 -14.64 -13.50 15.30
CA HIS A 103 -14.14 -14.73 15.88
C HIS A 103 -15.09 -15.90 15.58
N LEU A 104 -14.53 -17.02 15.10
CA LEU A 104 -15.24 -18.29 15.01
C LEU A 104 -14.91 -19.17 16.23
N PRO A 105 -15.84 -19.35 17.18
CA PRO A 105 -15.58 -20.09 18.41
C PRO A 105 -15.51 -21.60 18.21
N TYR A 106 -16.10 -22.12 17.12
CA TYR A 106 -16.13 -23.54 16.81
C TYR A 106 -15.59 -23.82 15.41
N VAL A 107 -14.68 -24.78 15.32
CA VAL A 107 -14.17 -25.34 14.08
C VAL A 107 -14.37 -26.85 14.14
N ASP A 108 -15.05 -27.40 13.15
CA ASP A 108 -15.26 -28.84 13.04
C ASP A 108 -13.91 -29.57 12.84
N PRO A 109 -13.45 -30.36 13.83
CA PRO A 109 -12.16 -31.04 13.74
C PRO A 109 -12.15 -32.13 12.65
N ALA A 110 -13.32 -32.63 12.22
CA ALA A 110 -13.42 -33.61 11.14
C ALA A 110 -13.25 -32.99 9.74
N ARG A 111 -13.26 -31.64 9.64
CA ARG A 111 -13.16 -30.91 8.36
C ARG A 111 -12.08 -29.84 8.43
N PRO A 112 -10.79 -30.23 8.58
CA PRO A 112 -9.71 -29.28 8.62
C PRO A 112 -9.62 -28.53 7.29
N ARG A 113 -9.64 -27.20 7.36
CA ARG A 113 -9.47 -26.30 6.21
C ARG A 113 -8.55 -25.17 6.60
N PHE A 114 -7.74 -24.72 5.64
CA PHE A 114 -6.92 -23.52 5.81
C PHE A 114 -7.75 -22.33 6.33
N LYS A 115 -8.94 -22.11 5.75
CA LYS A 115 -9.85 -21.02 6.15
C LYS A 115 -10.35 -21.13 7.60
N THR A 116 -10.49 -22.33 8.14
CA THR A 116 -10.99 -22.52 9.52
C THR A 116 -9.88 -22.64 10.54
N ASP A 117 -8.65 -22.99 10.13
CA ASP A 117 -7.50 -23.11 11.03
C ASP A 117 -7.21 -21.79 11.76
N GLN A 118 -7.66 -20.65 11.22
CA GLN A 118 -7.51 -19.31 11.78
C GLN A 118 -8.58 -18.94 12.83
N GLN A 119 -9.66 -19.72 12.95
CA GLN A 119 -10.79 -19.45 13.86
C GLN A 119 -11.37 -18.04 13.69
N LEU A 120 -11.57 -17.63 12.45
CA LEU A 120 -12.15 -16.34 12.10
C LEU A 120 -12.97 -16.43 10.81
N GLU A 121 -13.88 -15.49 10.64
CA GLU A 121 -14.70 -15.31 9.45
C GLU A 121 -14.47 -13.91 8.89
N TRP A 122 -14.23 -13.81 7.57
CA TRP A 122 -14.10 -12.53 6.88
C TRP A 122 -15.46 -12.01 6.46
N ARG A 123 -15.67 -10.71 6.66
CA ARG A 123 -16.92 -10.02 6.33
C ARG A 123 -16.63 -8.70 5.63
N VAL A 124 -17.54 -8.32 4.74
CA VAL A 124 -17.49 -7.02 4.05
C VAL A 124 -18.18 -5.91 4.87
N THR A 125 -19.11 -6.29 5.74
CA THR A 125 -19.81 -5.40 6.68
C THR A 125 -19.50 -5.73 8.14
N ASN A 126 -19.61 -4.73 9.01
CA ASN A 126 -19.52 -4.90 10.46
C ASN A 126 -20.89 -5.29 11.07
N HIS A 127 -20.95 -5.42 12.41
CA HIS A 127 -22.18 -5.80 13.12
C HIS A 127 -23.36 -4.81 12.99
N SER A 128 -23.10 -3.58 12.55
CA SER A 128 -24.11 -2.56 12.25
C SER A 128 -24.45 -2.49 10.76
N ASN A 129 -24.04 -3.49 9.96
CA ASN A 129 -24.17 -3.53 8.49
C ASN A 129 -23.45 -2.40 7.74
N HIS A 130 -22.46 -1.73 8.36
CA HIS A 130 -21.64 -0.75 7.68
C HIS A 130 -20.62 -1.46 6.77
N LEU A 131 -20.65 -1.14 5.47
CA LEU A 131 -19.69 -1.63 4.48
C LEU A 131 -18.32 -0.97 4.70
N MET A 132 -17.24 -1.75 4.65
CA MET A 132 -15.91 -1.24 4.98
C MET A 132 -15.40 -0.15 4.04
N GLY A 133 -15.84 -0.14 2.79
CA GLY A 133 -15.46 0.84 1.79
C GLY A 133 -16.32 0.71 0.54
N PRO A 134 -16.37 1.75 -0.32
CA PRO A 134 -17.09 1.67 -1.58
C PRO A 134 -16.43 0.64 -2.51
N LYS A 135 -17.19 0.09 -3.45
CA LYS A 135 -16.68 -0.78 -4.52
C LYS A 135 -17.24 -0.34 -5.86
N GLU A 136 -16.53 -0.67 -6.92
CA GLU A 136 -17.12 -0.63 -8.27
C GLU A 136 -18.34 -1.55 -8.30
N ASP A 137 -19.40 -1.14 -9.00
CA ASP A 137 -20.70 -1.83 -9.00
C ASP A 137 -20.55 -3.33 -9.28
N ARG A 138 -19.72 -3.66 -10.28
CA ARG A 138 -19.41 -5.03 -10.69
C ARG A 138 -18.03 -5.50 -10.22
N GLY A 139 -17.29 -4.67 -9.51
CA GLY A 139 -16.00 -5.01 -8.92
C GLY A 139 -16.13 -5.83 -7.64
N ILE A 140 -15.03 -6.52 -7.31
CA ILE A 140 -14.92 -7.39 -6.13
C ILE A 140 -14.06 -6.79 -5.01
N ILE A 141 -13.32 -5.72 -5.32
CA ILE A 141 -12.43 -5.02 -4.40
C ILE A 141 -13.19 -3.87 -3.73
N LEU A 142 -13.08 -3.80 -2.40
CA LEU A 142 -13.54 -2.65 -1.63
C LEU A 142 -12.38 -1.65 -1.57
N SER A 143 -12.64 -0.38 -1.89
CA SER A 143 -11.69 0.70 -1.70
C SER A 143 -11.55 1.00 -0.22
N VAL A 144 -10.43 0.59 0.38
CA VAL A 144 -10.13 0.78 1.81
C VAL A 144 -8.76 1.46 1.96
N PRO A 145 -8.62 2.73 1.54
CA PRO A 145 -7.32 3.39 1.44
C PRO A 145 -6.65 3.54 2.81
N GLU A 146 -7.39 3.74 3.91
CA GLU A 146 -6.84 3.81 5.27
C GLU A 146 -6.16 2.50 5.68
N GLY A 147 -6.61 1.37 5.11
CA GLY A 147 -6.01 0.08 5.38
C GLY A 147 -4.58 -0.02 4.84
N LEU A 148 -4.25 0.65 3.73
CA LEU A 148 -2.87 0.73 3.23
C LEU A 148 -1.96 1.40 4.27
N ARG A 149 -2.36 2.58 4.76
CA ARG A 149 -1.63 3.32 5.80
C ARG A 149 -1.47 2.47 7.06
N LYS A 150 -2.50 1.74 7.47
CA LYS A 150 -2.44 0.85 8.65
C LYS A 150 -1.52 -0.36 8.45
N VAL A 151 -1.50 -0.98 7.27
CA VAL A 151 -0.52 -2.05 6.94
C VAL A 151 0.91 -1.51 7.03
N LEU A 152 1.17 -0.33 6.47
CA LEU A 152 2.50 0.29 6.51
C LEU A 152 2.94 0.60 7.94
N ASN A 153 2.06 1.17 8.77
CA ASN A 153 2.35 1.41 10.18
C ASN A 153 2.57 0.10 10.95
N TYR A 154 1.76 -0.93 10.68
CA TYR A 154 1.96 -2.23 11.31
C TYR A 154 3.35 -2.79 11.01
N ILE A 155 3.80 -2.70 9.75
CA ILE A 155 5.14 -3.14 9.35
C ILE A 155 6.21 -2.28 10.02
N LYS A 156 6.04 -0.96 10.00
CA LYS A 156 6.95 -0.01 10.63
C LYS A 156 7.17 -0.30 12.11
N ASP A 157 6.08 -0.34 12.87
CA ASP A 157 6.12 -0.42 14.33
C ASP A 157 6.62 -1.78 14.80
N LYS A 158 6.29 -2.86 14.08
CA LYS A 158 6.66 -4.22 14.46
C LYS A 158 8.06 -4.63 14.00
N TYR A 159 8.50 -4.14 12.85
CA TYR A 159 9.72 -4.61 12.19
C TYR A 159 10.80 -3.53 12.05
N ASN A 160 10.72 -2.48 12.88
CA ASN A 160 11.71 -1.41 12.98
C ASN A 160 11.89 -0.64 11.65
N ASN A 161 10.77 -0.22 11.07
CA ASN A 161 10.69 0.62 9.87
C ASN A 161 11.57 0.17 8.69
N PRO A 162 11.39 -1.07 8.18
CA PRO A 162 12.16 -1.54 7.04
C PRO A 162 11.77 -0.77 5.77
N THR A 163 12.65 -0.76 4.77
CA THR A 163 12.32 -0.20 3.45
C THR A 163 11.18 -0.97 2.81
N VAL A 164 10.13 -0.26 2.40
CA VAL A 164 8.95 -0.81 1.73
C VAL A 164 8.80 -0.27 0.31
N TYR A 165 8.28 -1.11 -0.59
CA TYR A 165 7.76 -0.70 -1.90
C TYR A 165 6.33 -1.18 -2.08
N ILE A 166 5.42 -0.31 -2.53
CA ILE A 166 4.07 -0.75 -2.94
C ILE A 166 4.20 -1.37 -4.32
N LYS A 167 4.35 -2.69 -4.41
CA LYS A 167 4.62 -3.40 -5.66
C LYS A 167 3.38 -3.60 -6.52
N GLU A 168 2.21 -3.56 -5.90
CA GLU A 168 0.92 -3.55 -6.59
C GLU A 168 -0.13 -2.76 -5.80
N ASN A 169 -0.94 -1.98 -6.51
CA ASN A 169 -2.16 -1.38 -6.01
C ASN A 169 -3.06 -1.01 -7.20
N GLY A 170 -4.35 -1.33 -7.13
CA GLY A 170 -5.30 -1.05 -8.20
C GLY A 170 -6.67 -1.63 -7.94
N VAL A 171 -7.58 -1.45 -8.88
CA VAL A 171 -8.94 -1.98 -8.78
C VAL A 171 -9.44 -2.50 -10.13
N ASN A 172 -10.24 -3.55 -10.07
CA ASN A 172 -10.83 -4.16 -11.25
C ASN A 172 -12.12 -3.47 -11.68
N ASP A 173 -12.30 -3.40 -13.00
CA ASP A 173 -13.63 -3.35 -13.61
C ASP A 173 -13.98 -4.78 -14.08
N TYR A 174 -15.24 -5.16 -13.99
CA TYR A 174 -15.72 -6.46 -14.47
C TYR A 174 -16.48 -6.29 -15.78
N ASP A 175 -15.92 -6.89 -16.83
CA ASP A 175 -16.39 -6.87 -18.21
C ASP A 175 -17.04 -8.22 -18.55
N ASP A 176 -18.36 -8.26 -18.47
CA ASP A 176 -19.21 -9.36 -18.92
C ASP A 176 -19.68 -9.20 -20.38
N GLY A 177 -19.07 -8.26 -21.12
CA GLY A 177 -19.43 -7.93 -22.50
C GLY A 177 -20.66 -7.02 -22.64
N THR A 178 -21.24 -6.54 -21.53
CA THR A 178 -22.40 -5.63 -21.59
C THR A 178 -22.04 -4.14 -21.62
N LYS A 179 -20.82 -3.77 -21.17
CA LYS A 179 -20.31 -2.40 -21.27
C LYS A 179 -19.71 -2.19 -22.67
N SER A 180 -19.98 -1.04 -23.28
CA SER A 180 -19.23 -0.60 -24.46
C SER A 180 -17.77 -0.32 -24.10
N ARG A 181 -16.87 -0.33 -25.10
CA ARG A 181 -15.46 0.04 -24.89
C ARG A 181 -15.35 1.44 -24.28
N GLU A 182 -16.14 2.40 -24.77
CA GLU A 182 -16.14 3.78 -24.30
C GLU A 182 -16.53 3.90 -22.81
N GLU A 183 -17.48 3.07 -22.33
CA GLU A 183 -17.80 2.97 -20.91
C GLU A 183 -16.64 2.41 -20.08
N ILE A 184 -15.93 1.39 -20.58
CA ILE A 184 -14.76 0.81 -19.89
C ILE A 184 -13.58 1.78 -19.87
N LEU A 185 -13.41 2.59 -20.91
CA LEU A 185 -12.38 3.63 -20.96
C LEU A 185 -12.65 4.76 -19.95
N THR A 186 -13.91 5.00 -19.59
CA THR A 186 -14.33 6.02 -18.62
C THR A 186 -14.26 5.49 -17.18
N ASP A 187 -13.05 5.18 -16.70
CA ASP A 187 -12.82 4.45 -15.45
C ASP A 187 -12.67 5.34 -14.21
N THR A 188 -13.65 6.20 -13.95
CA THR A 188 -13.61 7.20 -12.87
C THR A 188 -13.45 6.60 -11.47
N PHE A 189 -14.02 5.42 -11.20
CA PHE A 189 -13.81 4.74 -9.91
C PHE A 189 -12.36 4.30 -9.72
N ARG A 190 -11.66 3.87 -10.78
CA ARG A 190 -10.22 3.54 -10.72
C ARG A 190 -9.41 4.78 -10.38
N ILE A 191 -9.73 5.92 -10.98
CA ILE A 191 -9.09 7.20 -10.65
C ILE A 191 -9.26 7.51 -9.16
N GLN A 192 -10.50 7.47 -8.65
CA GLN A 192 -10.80 7.75 -7.25
C GLN A 192 -10.06 6.79 -6.31
N TYR A 193 -10.07 5.50 -6.62
CA TYR A 193 -9.35 4.48 -5.87
C TYR A 193 -7.84 4.81 -5.77
N LEU A 194 -7.19 5.08 -6.91
CA LEU A 194 -5.76 5.36 -6.96
C LEU A 194 -5.44 6.65 -6.20
N GLU A 195 -6.25 7.71 -6.37
CA GLU A 195 -6.09 8.98 -5.68
C GLU A 195 -6.15 8.79 -4.15
N ASP A 196 -7.18 8.09 -3.65
CA ASP A 196 -7.37 7.92 -2.21
C ASP A 196 -6.25 7.09 -1.57
N HIS A 197 -5.79 6.02 -2.25
CA HIS A 197 -4.68 5.20 -1.77
C HIS A 197 -3.36 5.98 -1.79
N LEU A 198 -3.10 6.77 -2.83
CA LEU A 198 -1.91 7.62 -2.89
C LEU A 198 -1.93 8.73 -1.83
N ARG A 199 -3.10 9.28 -1.50
CA ARG A 199 -3.25 10.22 -0.37
C ARG A 199 -2.89 9.55 0.95
N GLN A 200 -3.41 8.35 1.22
CA GLN A 200 -3.08 7.62 2.46
C GLN A 200 -1.62 7.17 2.50
N LEU A 201 -1.03 6.83 1.35
CA LEU A 201 0.39 6.55 1.22
C LEU A 201 1.23 7.77 1.56
N HIS A 202 0.88 8.95 1.02
CA HIS A 202 1.55 10.20 1.33
C HIS A 202 1.53 10.50 2.83
N LYS A 203 0.37 10.31 3.49
CA LYS A 203 0.27 10.47 4.95
C LYS A 203 1.12 9.45 5.71
N ALA A 204 1.16 8.19 5.26
CA ALA A 204 2.02 7.18 5.88
C ALA A 204 3.51 7.55 5.82
N ILE A 205 3.95 8.19 4.73
CA ILE A 205 5.34 8.63 4.57
C ILE A 205 5.61 9.89 5.39
N ILE A 206 4.80 10.94 5.21
CA ILE A 206 5.09 12.28 5.75
C ILE A 206 4.65 12.42 7.21
N GLU A 207 3.46 11.94 7.57
CA GLU A 207 2.92 12.10 8.93
C GLU A 207 3.41 10.96 9.85
N ASP A 208 3.49 9.73 9.34
CA ASP A 208 3.82 8.57 10.17
C ASP A 208 5.29 8.12 10.07
N GLY A 209 6.06 8.64 9.11
CA GLY A 209 7.48 8.29 8.93
C GLY A 209 7.74 6.87 8.40
N CYS A 210 6.80 6.26 7.67
CA CYS A 210 7.03 4.96 7.03
C CYS A 210 8.06 5.06 5.88
N ASP A 211 9.07 4.19 5.87
CA ASP A 211 10.12 4.17 4.83
C ASP A 211 9.66 3.55 3.49
N VAL A 212 8.77 4.24 2.77
CA VAL A 212 8.27 3.77 1.46
C VAL A 212 9.01 4.44 0.30
N ARG A 213 9.59 3.63 -0.60
CA ARG A 213 10.50 4.09 -1.67
C ARG A 213 9.94 3.98 -3.09
N GLY A 214 8.73 3.48 -3.26
CA GLY A 214 8.11 3.43 -4.58
C GLY A 214 6.69 2.90 -4.56
N TYR A 215 5.95 3.25 -5.61
CA TYR A 215 4.58 2.86 -5.84
C TYR A 215 4.41 2.36 -7.27
N TYR A 216 3.79 1.20 -7.41
CA TYR A 216 3.60 0.50 -8.67
C TYR A 216 2.13 0.10 -8.75
N THR A 217 1.43 0.62 -9.77
CA THR A 217 0.02 0.28 -9.98
C THR A 217 -0.12 -1.09 -10.65
N TRP A 218 -1.07 -1.90 -10.18
CA TRP A 218 -1.54 -3.09 -10.89
C TRP A 218 -2.80 -2.71 -11.69
N SER A 219 -2.73 -2.63 -13.01
CA SER A 219 -1.57 -2.93 -13.85
C SER A 219 -1.44 -2.00 -15.03
N LEU A 220 -0.34 -2.09 -15.77
CA LEU A 220 -0.18 -1.29 -16.98
C LEU A 220 -1.27 -1.64 -18.01
N LEU A 221 -1.52 -2.92 -18.26
CA LEU A 221 -2.43 -3.40 -19.29
C LEU A 221 -3.47 -4.33 -18.70
N ASP A 222 -4.69 -4.33 -19.24
CA ASP A 222 -5.61 -5.44 -19.01
C ASP A 222 -4.90 -6.75 -19.40
N ASN A 223 -5.04 -7.77 -18.55
CA ASN A 223 -4.30 -9.02 -18.67
C ASN A 223 -5.15 -10.20 -18.19
N PHE A 224 -4.53 -11.38 -18.10
CA PHE A 224 -5.19 -12.60 -17.63
C PHE A 224 -5.19 -12.66 -16.11
N GLU A 225 -6.33 -12.38 -15.49
CA GLU A 225 -6.50 -12.33 -14.03
C GLU A 225 -6.87 -13.70 -13.46
N TRP A 226 -5.92 -14.65 -13.58
CA TRP A 226 -5.98 -15.96 -12.92
C TRP A 226 -7.30 -16.71 -13.15
N GLU A 227 -8.02 -17.06 -12.08
CA GLU A 227 -9.31 -17.76 -12.13
C GLU A 227 -10.45 -16.94 -12.74
N HIS A 228 -10.29 -15.62 -12.83
CA HIS A 228 -11.25 -14.72 -13.45
C HIS A 228 -11.00 -14.50 -14.94
N GLY A 229 -9.85 -14.95 -15.46
CA GLY A 229 -9.53 -14.83 -16.88
C GLY A 229 -9.51 -13.37 -17.34
N TYR A 230 -10.06 -13.11 -18.53
CA TYR A 230 -10.00 -11.81 -19.18
C TYR A 230 -11.18 -10.87 -18.89
N SER A 231 -12.19 -11.31 -18.15
CA SER A 231 -13.35 -10.48 -17.78
C SER A 231 -13.04 -9.54 -16.61
N THR A 232 -11.94 -9.74 -15.89
CA THR A 232 -11.50 -8.83 -14.83
C THR A 232 -10.38 -7.93 -15.33
N ARG A 233 -10.68 -6.64 -15.45
CA ARG A 233 -9.80 -5.64 -16.08
C ARG A 233 -9.17 -4.71 -15.05
N PHE A 234 -7.89 -4.92 -14.75
CA PHE A 234 -7.10 -4.08 -13.83
C PHE A 234 -6.26 -3.00 -14.53
N GLY A 235 -6.10 -3.07 -15.84
CA GLY A 235 -5.14 -2.25 -16.57
C GLY A 235 -5.49 -0.77 -16.58
N LEU A 236 -4.47 0.09 -16.58
CA LEU A 236 -4.61 1.47 -17.00
C LEU A 236 -4.94 1.56 -18.50
N TYR A 237 -4.44 0.62 -19.30
CA TYR A 237 -4.82 0.50 -20.71
C TYR A 237 -5.78 -0.66 -20.91
N TYR A 238 -6.89 -0.38 -21.60
CA TYR A 238 -7.77 -1.38 -22.13
C TYR A 238 -7.06 -2.17 -23.22
N VAL A 239 -7.17 -3.50 -23.18
CA VAL A 239 -6.70 -4.38 -24.25
C VAL A 239 -7.91 -4.97 -24.95
N ASP A 240 -7.99 -4.71 -26.26
CA ASP A 240 -9.02 -5.25 -27.14
C ASP A 240 -8.63 -6.66 -27.59
N TYR A 241 -9.17 -7.68 -26.92
CA TYR A 241 -8.83 -9.08 -27.18
C TYR A 241 -9.29 -9.56 -28.56
N ASP A 242 -10.30 -8.93 -29.15
CA ASP A 242 -10.88 -9.30 -30.43
C ASP A 242 -10.30 -8.51 -31.61
N ASN A 243 -9.66 -7.37 -31.34
CA ASN A 243 -9.02 -6.52 -32.35
C ASN A 243 -7.50 -6.49 -32.18
N ASN A 244 -6.84 -7.62 -32.46
CA ASN A 244 -5.37 -7.75 -32.52
C ASN A 244 -4.64 -7.24 -31.25
N LEU A 245 -5.26 -7.37 -30.07
CA LEU A 245 -4.73 -6.87 -28.81
C LEU A 245 -4.43 -5.37 -28.85
N GLU A 246 -5.22 -4.56 -29.55
CA GLU A 246 -5.00 -3.12 -29.58
C GLU A 246 -5.15 -2.49 -28.18
N ARG A 247 -4.32 -1.49 -27.87
CA ARG A 247 -4.26 -0.85 -26.54
C ARG A 247 -4.89 0.53 -26.59
N TYR A 248 -5.84 0.77 -25.71
CA TYR A 248 -6.54 2.04 -25.59
C TYR A 248 -6.33 2.61 -24.18
N ALA A 249 -5.88 3.85 -24.08
CA ALA A 249 -5.69 4.51 -22.79
C ALA A 249 -7.07 4.77 -22.14
N LYS A 250 -7.26 4.31 -20.90
CA LYS A 250 -8.40 4.70 -20.08
C LYS A 250 -8.18 6.10 -19.48
N ASP A 251 -9.23 6.70 -18.93
CA ASP A 251 -9.16 8.01 -18.27
C ASP A 251 -8.11 8.05 -17.14
N SER A 252 -7.94 6.94 -16.44
CA SER A 252 -6.90 6.77 -15.42
C SER A 252 -5.48 7.00 -15.95
N VAL A 253 -5.17 6.72 -17.22
CA VAL A 253 -3.86 7.05 -17.82
C VAL A 253 -3.65 8.55 -17.87
N TYR A 254 -4.66 9.30 -18.30
CA TYR A 254 -4.56 10.76 -18.42
C TYR A 254 -4.46 11.41 -17.04
N TRP A 255 -5.24 10.92 -16.07
CA TRP A 255 -5.12 11.34 -14.68
C TRP A 255 -3.72 11.04 -14.12
N PHE A 256 -3.19 9.81 -14.31
CA PHE A 256 -1.88 9.42 -13.79
C PHE A 256 -0.75 10.25 -14.40
N LYS A 257 -0.84 10.57 -15.70
CA LYS A 257 0.09 11.51 -16.36
C LYS A 257 0.06 12.88 -15.72
N GLN A 258 -1.12 13.43 -15.48
CA GLN A 258 -1.25 14.74 -14.81
C GLN A 258 -0.74 14.69 -13.38
N PHE A 259 -1.01 13.61 -12.64
CA PHE A 259 -0.49 13.41 -11.29
C PHE A 259 1.04 13.44 -11.26
N LEU A 260 1.70 12.75 -12.20
CA LEU A 260 3.16 12.72 -12.32
C LEU A 260 3.78 14.04 -12.82
N ASP A 261 3.04 14.81 -13.63
CA ASP A 261 3.51 16.09 -14.18
C ASP A 261 3.41 17.26 -13.19
N ARG A 262 2.73 17.08 -12.05
CA ARG A 262 2.63 18.13 -11.03
C ARG A 262 4.03 18.51 -10.56
N HIS A 263 4.45 19.72 -10.94
CA HIS A 263 5.65 20.33 -10.39
C HIS A 263 5.51 20.36 -8.86
N VAL A 264 6.57 19.92 -8.19
CA VAL A 264 6.69 20.04 -6.74
C VAL A 264 6.40 21.50 -6.40
N VAL A 265 5.32 21.75 -5.67
CA VAL A 265 5.08 23.06 -5.08
C VAL A 265 6.15 23.20 -4.00
N LYS A 266 7.31 23.74 -4.40
CA LYS A 266 8.35 24.13 -3.47
C LYS A 266 7.74 25.12 -2.49
N SER A 267 7.99 24.94 -1.21
CA SER A 267 7.49 25.86 -0.20
C SER A 267 8.03 27.28 -0.49
N ALA A 268 7.31 28.32 -0.06
CA ALA A 268 7.75 29.71 -0.26
C ALA A 268 9.14 29.99 0.37
N GLU A 269 9.54 29.18 1.35
CA GLU A 269 10.86 29.22 1.98
C GLU A 269 11.93 28.52 1.13
N GLU A 270 11.62 27.37 0.55
CA GLU A 270 12.52 26.66 -0.37
C GLU A 270 12.78 27.46 -1.66
N SER A 271 11.76 28.17 -2.17
CA SER A 271 11.95 29.06 -3.31
C SER A 271 12.89 30.23 -3.00
N LYS A 272 12.93 30.71 -1.74
CA LYS A 272 13.81 31.80 -1.30
C LYS A 272 15.24 31.31 -1.06
N GLU A 273 15.42 30.16 -0.41
CA GLU A 273 16.76 29.56 -0.22
C GLU A 273 17.39 29.22 -1.59
N GLU A 274 16.63 28.73 -2.57
CA GLU A 274 17.14 28.50 -3.93
C GLU A 274 17.43 29.80 -4.69
N GLU A 275 16.62 30.86 -4.53
CA GLU A 275 16.90 32.17 -5.12
C GLU A 275 18.21 32.74 -4.57
N GLU A 276 18.43 32.67 -3.26
CA GLU A 276 19.68 33.12 -2.63
C GLU A 276 20.88 32.29 -3.08
N VAL A 277 20.77 30.96 -3.13
CA VAL A 277 21.84 30.07 -3.60
C VAL A 277 22.15 30.29 -5.08
N ARG A 278 21.12 30.56 -5.89
CA ARG A 278 21.26 30.85 -7.32
C ARG A 278 21.91 32.22 -7.55
N ASP A 279 21.54 33.24 -6.79
CA ASP A 279 22.19 34.56 -6.85
C ASP A 279 23.65 34.49 -6.42
N MET A 280 23.97 33.76 -5.34
CA MET A 280 25.36 33.52 -4.94
C MET A 280 26.16 32.76 -6.01
N SER A 281 25.55 31.79 -6.68
CA SER A 281 26.20 31.01 -7.74
C SER A 281 26.39 31.82 -9.03
N LEU A 282 25.45 32.72 -9.35
CA LEU A 282 25.56 33.68 -10.45
C LEU A 282 26.64 34.74 -10.17
N GLU A 283 26.77 35.22 -8.93
CA GLU A 283 27.88 36.07 -8.52
C GLU A 283 29.24 35.36 -8.61
N ARG A 284 29.29 34.08 -8.26
CA ARG A 284 30.49 33.23 -8.40
C ARG A 284 30.86 33.00 -9.87
N SER A 285 29.88 32.69 -10.71
CA SER A 285 30.07 32.48 -12.15
C SER A 285 30.44 33.76 -12.90
N ARG A 286 30.02 34.93 -12.40
CA ARG A 286 30.51 36.23 -12.88
C ARG A 286 31.96 36.51 -12.50
N LYS A 287 32.48 35.87 -11.44
CA LYS A 287 33.89 35.94 -11.02
C LYS A 287 34.77 34.88 -11.69
N GLU A 288 34.20 33.76 -12.12
CA GLU A 288 34.91 32.65 -12.76
C GLU A 288 34.35 32.43 -14.17
N GLY A 289 34.92 33.10 -15.17
CA GLY A 289 34.49 32.94 -16.56
C GLY A 289 34.86 31.56 -17.11
N SER A 290 33.87 30.73 -17.47
CA SER A 290 33.79 29.99 -18.76
C SER A 290 32.84 28.77 -18.74
N ASN A 291 31.95 28.75 -19.74
CA ASN A 291 31.37 27.63 -20.51
C ASN A 291 31.61 26.18 -20.07
N LYS A 292 30.50 25.43 -19.93
CA LYS A 292 30.35 24.06 -20.46
C LYS A 292 28.87 23.66 -20.61
N THR A 293 28.59 23.00 -21.74
CA THR A 293 27.32 22.40 -22.19
C THR A 293 26.99 21.13 -21.42
N LEU A 294 25.72 20.97 -21.00
CA LEU A 294 25.18 19.85 -20.23
C LEU A 294 24.55 18.78 -21.13
N ASP A 295 24.80 17.51 -20.79
CA ASP A 295 24.43 16.28 -21.50
C ASP A 295 23.12 15.68 -20.94
N ASN A 296 22.32 15.05 -21.81
CA ASN A 296 20.94 14.61 -21.56
C ASN A 296 20.79 13.33 -20.68
N SER A 297 21.86 12.87 -20.02
CA SER A 297 21.77 11.76 -19.05
C SER A 297 21.35 12.21 -17.64
N GLU A 298 21.46 13.51 -17.32
CA GLU A 298 21.10 14.04 -16.00
C GLU A 298 19.59 13.99 -15.73
N ALA A 299 18.75 14.15 -16.75
CA ALA A 299 17.30 14.26 -16.60
C ALA A 299 16.64 12.99 -16.01
N PHE A 300 17.24 11.81 -16.19
CA PHE A 300 16.73 10.56 -15.63
C PHE A 300 17.19 10.37 -14.16
N GLU A 301 18.43 10.75 -13.82
CA GLU A 301 18.89 10.76 -12.43
C GLU A 301 18.22 11.85 -11.59
N THR A 302 17.83 12.97 -12.22
CA THR A 302 17.13 14.05 -11.51
C THR A 302 15.72 13.61 -11.07
N SER A 303 15.04 12.76 -11.85
CA SER A 303 13.69 12.29 -11.53
C SER A 303 13.66 11.34 -10.32
N VAL A 304 14.61 10.41 -10.23
CA VAL A 304 14.74 9.50 -9.08
C VAL A 304 15.34 10.23 -7.88
N GLY A 305 16.27 11.15 -8.13
CA GLY A 305 16.86 12.04 -7.14
C GLY A 305 15.82 12.94 -6.47
N SER A 306 14.86 13.50 -7.22
CA SER A 306 13.75 14.28 -6.66
C SER A 306 12.84 13.44 -5.78
N ILE A 307 12.53 12.20 -6.16
CA ILE A 307 11.70 11.29 -5.34
C ILE A 307 12.40 10.92 -4.03
N ILE A 308 13.71 10.65 -4.05
CA ILE A 308 14.48 10.32 -2.84
C ILE A 308 14.77 11.56 -1.99
N TYR A 309 15.02 12.72 -2.60
CA TYR A 309 15.21 14.01 -1.92
C TYR A 309 13.93 14.46 -1.21
N LEU A 310 12.77 14.29 -1.85
CA LEU A 310 11.44 14.49 -1.25
C LEU A 310 11.18 13.57 -0.04
N MET A 311 11.79 12.38 0.00
CA MET A 311 11.59 11.41 1.09
C MET A 311 12.56 11.57 2.26
N THR A 312 13.67 12.30 2.11
CA THR A 312 14.78 12.28 3.10
C THR A 312 15.02 13.63 3.77
N ASN A 313 14.70 14.76 3.15
CA ASN A 313 15.19 16.07 3.63
C ASN A 313 14.25 16.85 4.57
N THR A 314 13.04 16.34 4.85
CA THR A 314 12.16 16.88 5.93
C THR A 314 12.52 16.34 7.32
N SER A 315 13.46 15.38 7.41
CA SER A 315 13.83 14.71 8.66
C SER A 315 14.75 15.52 9.60
N ARG A 316 15.03 16.80 9.31
CA ARG A 316 16.06 17.57 10.04
C ARG A 316 15.65 18.93 10.60
N ARG A 317 14.37 19.30 10.57
CA ARG A 317 13.89 20.57 11.13
C ARG A 317 12.57 20.34 11.88
N GLU A 318 12.65 19.85 13.12
CA GLU A 318 11.65 20.08 14.18
C GLU A 318 12.17 19.50 15.52
N GLU A 319 13.37 19.92 15.91
CA GLU A 319 13.79 19.97 17.33
C GLU A 319 14.34 21.38 17.55
N GLU A 320 13.44 22.35 17.69
CA GLU A 320 13.65 23.66 18.35
C GLU A 320 12.46 24.57 18.03
N GLU A 321 11.38 24.48 18.83
CA GLU A 321 10.70 25.63 19.44
C GLU A 321 9.51 25.15 20.26
N SER A 322 9.64 25.28 21.58
CA SER A 322 8.54 25.17 22.52
C SER A 322 7.78 26.51 22.60
N ASP A 323 6.57 26.40 23.16
CA ASP A 323 5.82 27.45 23.87
C ASP A 323 4.73 28.22 23.11
N ARG A 324 3.49 27.94 23.58
CA ARG A 324 2.31 28.79 23.72
C ARG A 324 1.45 29.02 22.46
N CYS A 325 0.26 28.40 22.45
CA CYS A 325 -0.98 29.13 22.80
C CYS A 325 -2.21 28.21 22.87
N THR A 326 -2.91 28.27 24.00
CA THR A 326 -4.27 27.79 24.29
C THR A 326 -5.33 28.69 23.64
N PHE A 327 -6.50 28.16 23.23
CA PHE A 327 -7.87 28.76 23.35
C PHE A 327 -8.89 27.79 22.70
N GLU A 328 -9.64 27.02 23.49
CA GLU A 328 -11.05 27.19 23.91
C GLU A 328 -12.14 26.95 22.84
N ILE A 329 -13.05 26.04 23.22
CA ILE A 329 -14.32 25.66 22.57
C ILE A 329 -15.45 26.52 23.15
N PRO A 330 -16.50 26.83 22.38
CA PRO A 330 -17.84 26.89 22.98
C PRO A 330 -18.91 26.07 22.25
N TYR A 331 -19.70 25.38 23.08
CA TYR A 331 -20.95 24.69 22.79
C TYR A 331 -22.11 25.65 22.48
N ASN A 332 -23.04 25.25 21.59
CA ASN A 332 -24.49 25.08 21.88
C ASN A 332 -25.28 24.66 20.61
N ARG A 333 -25.93 23.49 20.63
CA ARG A 333 -27.39 23.23 20.74
C ARG A 333 -28.24 23.63 19.53
N LEU A 334 -28.80 22.63 18.85
CA LEU A 334 -30.22 22.59 18.50
C LEU A 334 -30.69 21.14 18.34
N ASP A 335 -31.76 20.88 19.11
CA ASP A 335 -32.53 19.66 19.27
C ASP A 335 -33.59 19.59 18.16
N LEU A 336 -33.90 18.40 17.64
CA LEU A 336 -35.21 18.07 17.05
C LEU A 336 -35.30 16.56 16.80
N SER A 337 -36.49 16.04 17.08
CA SER A 337 -36.78 14.66 17.41
C SER A 337 -37.59 13.93 16.33
N LEU A 338 -37.56 12.59 16.45
CA LEU A 338 -38.56 11.59 16.05
C LEU A 338 -38.73 11.21 14.56
N GLY A 339 -38.66 9.88 14.32
CA GLY A 339 -39.11 9.25 13.09
C GLY A 339 -38.70 7.78 12.97
N SER A 340 -39.31 6.89 13.75
CA SER A 340 -39.27 5.43 13.57
C SER A 340 -39.96 5.02 12.26
N HIS A 341 -39.42 4.04 11.50
CA HIS A 341 -40.18 2.95 10.86
C HIS A 341 -39.31 1.93 10.09
N THR A 342 -39.37 0.66 10.56
CA THR A 342 -39.54 -0.62 9.83
C THR A 342 -38.68 -1.03 8.61
N SER A 343 -37.84 -2.06 8.83
CA SER A 343 -37.85 -3.42 8.23
C SER A 343 -38.39 -3.63 6.80
N PHE A 344 -37.56 -4.20 5.92
CA PHE A 344 -37.72 -5.37 5.00
C PHE A 344 -36.48 -5.36 4.07
N GLY A 345 -35.74 -6.42 3.75
CA GLY A 345 -36.04 -7.85 3.75
C GLY A 345 -36.00 -8.39 2.32
N LEU A 346 -34.80 -8.59 1.76
CA LEU A 346 -34.42 -9.66 0.81
C LEU A 346 -32.90 -9.60 0.53
#